data_AF-A0A1S3QHE4-F1
#
_entry.id   AF-A0A1S3QHE4-F1
#
_cell.length_a   1.000
_cell.length_b   1.000
_cell.length_c   1.000
_cell.angle_alpha   90.00
_cell.angle_beta   90.00
_cell.angle_gamma   90.00
#
_symmetry.space_group_name_H-M   'P 1'
#
loop_
_entity.id
_entity.type
_entity.pdbx_description
1 polymer ?
#
loop_
_entity_poly.entity_id
_entity_poly.type
_entity_poly.pdbx_seq_one_letter_code
_entity_poly.pdbx_strand_id
1 'polypeptide(L)'
;MHQWRQVGHSNAKFSRVELDKWAESLDDLLASRTGVSVFGAFLRSEFSEENLQFYLACEQYRNSSNNFSLHKRAKAITATYIDAGAPREVYRMCLYFNLPGRPFYRSICSSVG
;
A
#
# COMPACT_ATOMS: atom_id res chain seq x y z
N MET A 1 17.70 14.38 13.87
CA MET A 1 17.78 13.00 13.33
C MET A 1 17.72 11.97 14.48
N HIS A 2 16.61 11.88 15.21
CA HIS A 2 16.51 11.10 16.47
C HIS A 2 15.37 10.07 16.53
N GLN A 3 14.78 9.67 15.40
CA GLN A 3 13.59 8.81 15.41
C GLN A 3 13.84 7.29 15.38
N TRP A 4 15.09 6.84 15.33
CA TRP A 4 15.42 5.41 15.18
C TRP A 4 15.37 4.61 16.50
N ARG A 5 15.00 5.25 17.61
CA ARG A 5 15.15 4.67 18.97
C ARG A 5 13.92 3.95 19.51
N GLN A 6 12.78 3.97 18.82
CA GLN A 6 11.50 3.50 19.38
C GLN A 6 10.84 2.34 18.61
N VAL A 7 11.48 1.80 17.58
CA VAL A 7 11.02 0.57 16.94
C VAL A 7 11.77 -0.57 17.60
N GLY A 8 11.10 -1.34 18.47
CA GLY A 8 11.67 -2.53 19.06
C GLY A 8 12.22 -3.43 17.96
N HIS A 9 13.53 -3.69 18.00
CA HIS A 9 14.17 -4.69 17.16
C HIS A 9 13.65 -6.06 17.60
N SER A 10 12.53 -6.51 17.07
CA SER A 10 12.37 -7.93 16.81
C SER A 10 13.56 -8.31 15.93
N ASN A 11 14.52 -9.05 16.49
CA ASN A 11 15.66 -9.63 15.77
C ASN A 11 15.15 -10.70 14.78
N ALA A 12 14.35 -10.28 13.81
CA ALA A 12 13.94 -11.11 12.69
C ALA A 12 15.20 -11.32 11.83
N LYS A 13 15.83 -12.48 12.01
CA LYS A 13 16.89 -12.94 11.11
C LYS A 13 16.23 -13.32 9.79
N PHE A 14 16.34 -12.46 8.79
CA PHE A 14 15.92 -12.77 7.42
C PHE A 14 16.90 -13.78 6.80
N SER A 15 16.37 -14.76 6.08
CA SER A 15 17.22 -15.64 5.27
C SER A 15 17.70 -14.89 4.02
N ARG A 16 18.91 -15.19 3.53
CA ARG A 16 19.41 -14.57 2.28
C ARG A 16 18.46 -14.81 1.11
N VAL A 17 17.95 -16.03 0.99
CA VAL A 17 16.98 -16.43 -0.05
C VAL A 17 15.71 -15.58 0.00
N GLU A 18 15.21 -15.23 1.19
CA GLU A 18 14.03 -14.37 1.32
C GLU A 18 14.35 -12.93 0.89
N LEU A 19 15.51 -12.40 1.28
CA LEU A 19 15.94 -11.06 0.88
C LEU A 19 16.20 -10.97 -0.63
N ASP A 20 16.78 -12.01 -1.23
CA ASP A 20 17.04 -12.06 -2.67
C ASP A 20 15.72 -12.02 -3.45
N LYS A 21 14.71 -12.78 -3.02
CA LYS A 21 13.35 -12.72 -3.61
C LYS A 21 12.71 -11.33 -3.49
N TRP A 22 12.84 -10.68 -2.35
CA TRP A 22 12.34 -9.32 -2.16
C TRP A 22 13.04 -8.31 -3.08
N ALA A 23 14.33 -8.52 -3.36
CA ALA A 23 15.10 -7.68 -4.28
C ALA A 23 14.76 -7.95 -5.76
N GLU A 24 14.36 -9.17 -6.09
CA GLU A 24 13.95 -9.57 -7.44
C GLU A 24 12.57 -9.02 -7.82
N SER A 25 11.62 -9.00 -6.88
CA SER A 25 10.23 -8.61 -7.16
C SER A 25 9.56 -7.90 -5.99
N LEU A 26 8.97 -6.73 -6.30
CA LEU A 26 8.11 -6.02 -5.35
C LEU A 26 6.88 -6.85 -4.97
N ASP A 27 6.32 -7.64 -5.88
CA ASP A 27 5.17 -8.50 -5.58
C ASP A 27 5.53 -9.59 -4.55
N ASP A 28 6.74 -10.15 -4.60
CA ASP A 28 7.22 -11.13 -3.62
C ASP A 28 7.45 -10.50 -2.25
N LEU A 29 7.96 -9.26 -2.22
CA LEU A 29 8.05 -8.47 -0.99
C LEU A 29 6.66 -8.19 -0.40
N LEU A 30 5.69 -7.80 -1.22
CA LEU A 30 4.33 -7.47 -0.80
C LEU A 30 3.50 -8.70 -0.39
N ALA A 31 3.86 -9.89 -0.88
CA ALA A 31 3.28 -11.16 -0.45
C ALA A 31 3.76 -11.58 0.96
N SER A 32 4.93 -11.10 1.41
CA SER A 32 5.45 -11.38 2.76
C SER A 32 4.90 -10.39 3.79
N ARG A 33 4.24 -10.89 4.84
CA ARG A 33 3.79 -10.04 5.98
C ARG A 33 4.96 -9.26 6.58
N THR A 34 6.13 -9.87 6.67
CA THR A 34 7.32 -9.21 7.23
C THR A 34 7.92 -8.23 6.23
N GLY A 35 7.94 -8.56 4.93
CA GLY A 35 8.35 -7.66 3.86
C GLY A 35 7.51 -6.38 3.82
N VAL A 36 6.19 -6.51 3.91
CA VAL A 36 5.25 -5.38 4.04
C VAL A 36 5.54 -4.52 5.27
N SER A 37 5.87 -5.14 6.42
CA SER A 37 6.17 -4.39 7.65
C SER A 37 7.47 -3.59 7.54
N VAL A 38 8.52 -4.19 6.97
CA VAL A 38 9.82 -3.54 6.74
C VAL A 38 9.67 -2.42 5.71
N PHE A 39 9.03 -2.70 4.59
CA PHE A 39 8.80 -1.71 3.54
C PHE A 39 7.89 -0.57 4.00
N GLY A 40 6.86 -0.86 4.79
CA GLY A 40 6.06 0.17 5.44
C GLY A 40 6.88 1.05 6.39
N ALA A 41 7.83 0.48 7.14
CA ALA A 41 8.75 1.27 7.96
C ALA A 41 9.66 2.17 7.14
N PHE A 42 10.17 1.67 6.01
CA PHE A 42 10.94 2.45 5.05
C PHE A 42 10.12 3.60 4.43
N LEU A 43 8.90 3.33 3.97
CA LEU A 43 8.04 4.37 3.41
C LEU A 43 7.62 5.40 4.47
N ARG A 44 7.46 5.01 5.74
CA ARG A 44 7.23 5.98 6.83
C ARG A 44 8.41 6.92 7.03
N SER A 45 9.65 6.45 6.91
CA SER A 45 10.81 7.35 7.02
C SER A 45 10.91 8.32 5.85
N GLU A 46 10.38 7.92 4.69
CA GLU A 46 10.30 8.74 3.48
C GLU A 46 8.95 9.48 3.34
N PHE A 47 8.12 9.52 4.40
CA PHE A 47 6.81 10.17 4.41
C PHE A 47 5.89 9.76 3.23
N SER A 48 5.94 8.49 2.84
CA SER A 48 5.24 7.94 1.66
C SER A 48 4.48 6.63 1.95
N GLU A 49 4.22 6.35 3.24
CA GLU A 49 3.54 5.12 3.70
C GLU A 49 2.11 5.01 3.15
N GLU A 50 1.44 6.13 2.89
CA GLU A 50 0.10 6.20 2.33
C GLU A 50 -0.01 5.45 0.99
N ASN A 51 1.07 5.38 0.20
CA ASN A 51 1.12 4.64 -1.05
C ASN A 51 0.92 3.13 -0.84
N LEU A 52 1.60 2.56 0.16
CA LEU A 52 1.47 1.14 0.49
C LEU A 52 0.12 0.84 1.13
N GLN A 53 -0.37 1.73 2.01
CA GLN A 53 -1.69 1.58 2.63
C GLN A 53 -2.81 1.61 1.58
N PHE A 54 -2.71 2.51 0.61
CA PHE A 54 -3.63 2.59 -0.52
C PHE A 54 -3.57 1.32 -1.38
N TYR A 55 -2.37 0.84 -1.75
CA TYR A 55 -2.21 -0.40 -2.49
C TYR A 55 -2.88 -1.58 -1.77
N LEU A 56 -2.62 -1.77 -0.48
CA LEU A 56 -3.20 -2.86 0.31
C LEU A 56 -4.73 -2.74 0.43
N ALA A 57 -5.26 -1.52 0.56
CA ALA A 57 -6.70 -1.29 0.56
C ALA A 57 -7.33 -1.65 -0.79
N CYS A 58 -6.65 -1.36 -1.90
CA CYS A 58 -7.06 -1.76 -3.25
C CYS A 58 -7.02 -3.29 -3.44
N GLU A 59 -5.97 -3.97 -2.96
CA GLU A 59 -5.86 -5.43 -3.02
C GLU A 59 -7.01 -6.10 -2.26
N GLN A 60 -7.33 -5.60 -1.05
CA GLN A 60 -8.47 -6.09 -0.28
C GLN A 60 -9.81 -5.82 -0.97
N TYR A 61 -9.96 -4.67 -1.61
CA TYR A 61 -11.13 -4.37 -2.43
C TYR A 61 -11.27 -5.37 -3.57
N ARG A 62 -10.19 -5.67 -4.31
CA ARG A 62 -10.20 -6.64 -5.42
C ARG A 62 -10.62 -8.04 -4.99
N ASN A 63 -10.11 -8.49 -3.84
CA ASN A 63 -10.33 -9.84 -3.35
C ASN A 63 -11.68 -10.00 -2.62
N SER A 64 -12.48 -8.94 -2.52
CA SER A 64 -13.80 -8.97 -1.88
C SER A 64 -14.88 -9.38 -2.88
N SER A 65 -15.69 -10.36 -2.52
CA SER A 65 -16.77 -10.90 -3.37
C SER A 65 -18.16 -10.36 -3.03
N ASN A 66 -18.31 -9.60 -1.94
CA ASN A 66 -19.62 -9.10 -1.48
C ASN A 66 -19.89 -7.67 -1.98
N ASN A 67 -20.80 -7.55 -2.96
CA ASN A 67 -21.16 -6.29 -3.63
C ASN A 67 -21.59 -5.16 -2.69
N PHE A 68 -22.36 -5.44 -1.64
CA PHE A 68 -22.79 -4.39 -0.69
C PHE A 68 -21.59 -3.84 0.11
N SER A 69 -20.61 -4.69 0.42
CA SER A 69 -19.37 -4.29 1.10
C SER A 69 -18.40 -3.54 0.17
N LEU A 70 -18.45 -3.81 -1.14
CA LEU A 70 -17.59 -3.17 -2.12
C LEU A 70 -17.89 -1.68 -2.22
N HIS A 71 -19.15 -1.27 -2.40
CA HIS A 71 -19.49 0.15 -2.51
C HIS A 71 -19.06 0.96 -1.28
N LYS A 72 -19.29 0.42 -0.07
CA LYS A 72 -18.86 1.06 1.18
C LYS A 72 -17.33 1.15 1.28
N ARG A 73 -16.61 0.12 0.87
CA ARG A 73 -15.13 0.11 0.83
C ARG A 73 -14.58 1.08 -0.20
N ALA A 74 -15.16 1.13 -1.40
CA ALA A 74 -14.77 2.07 -2.44
C ALA A 74 -14.90 3.51 -1.93
N LYS A 75 -16.04 3.86 -1.33
CA LYS A 75 -16.24 5.19 -0.73
C LYS A 75 -15.23 5.52 0.37
N ALA A 76 -14.91 4.55 1.22
CA ALA A 76 -13.91 4.73 2.28
C ALA A 76 -12.49 4.94 1.72
N ILE A 77 -12.10 4.18 0.69
CA ILE A 77 -10.81 4.32 0.01
C ILE A 77 -10.70 5.71 -0.63
N THR A 78 -11.75 6.13 -1.35
CA THR A 78 -11.79 7.43 -2.01
C THR A 78 -11.64 8.58 -1.00
N ALA A 79 -12.46 8.58 0.06
CA ALA A 79 -12.43 9.63 1.09
C ALA A 79 -11.11 9.68 1.89
N THR A 80 -10.37 8.57 1.97
CA THR A 80 -9.13 8.49 2.76
C THR A 80 -7.89 8.84 1.93
N TYR A 81 -7.87 8.46 0.65
CA TYR A 81 -6.66 8.48 -0.17
C TYR A 81 -6.78 9.23 -1.50
N ILE A 82 -7.99 9.48 -2.02
CA ILE A 82 -8.18 10.00 -3.40
C ILE A 82 -8.77 11.42 -3.41
N ASP A 83 -9.74 11.71 -2.55
CA ASP A 83 -10.41 13.01 -2.53
C ASP A 83 -9.41 14.14 -2.26
N ALA A 84 -9.64 15.31 -2.87
CA ALA A 84 -8.78 16.46 -2.67
C ALA A 84 -8.81 16.89 -1.20
N GLY A 85 -7.64 16.97 -0.55
CA GLY A 85 -7.53 17.24 0.87
C GLY A 85 -7.87 16.04 1.76
N ALA A 86 -7.90 14.83 1.21
CA ALA A 86 -8.05 13.62 1.99
C ALA A 86 -6.93 13.50 3.04
N PRO A 87 -7.21 12.93 4.22
CA PRO A 87 -6.26 12.89 5.34
C PRO A 87 -4.98 12.10 5.03
N ARG A 88 -5.00 11.23 4.02
CA ARG A 88 -3.85 10.47 3.51
C ARG A 88 -3.81 10.51 1.98
N GLU A 89 -4.03 11.69 1.42
CA GLU A 89 -4.06 11.90 -0.02
C GLU A 89 -2.81 11.31 -0.69
N VAL A 90 -3.03 10.35 -1.59
CA VAL A 90 -1.97 9.78 -2.41
C VAL A 90 -1.73 10.75 -3.55
N TYR A 91 -0.61 11.47 -3.51
CA TYR A 91 -0.27 12.44 -4.56
C TYR A 91 -0.24 11.72 -5.92
N ARG A 92 -1.08 12.20 -6.86
CA ARG A 92 -1.21 11.62 -8.22
C ARG A 92 0.14 11.41 -8.91
N MET A 93 1.17 12.20 -8.59
CA MET A 93 2.51 12.10 -9.17
C MET A 93 3.26 10.80 -8.79
N CYS A 94 3.02 10.23 -7.61
CA CYS A 94 3.62 8.95 -7.19
C CYS A 94 2.91 7.73 -7.79
N LEU A 95 1.64 7.86 -8.19
CA LEU A 95 0.92 6.80 -8.94
C LEU A 95 1.37 6.68 -10.41
N TYR A 96 2.05 7.69 -10.95
CA TYR A 96 2.60 7.65 -12.31
C TYR A 96 4.02 7.03 -12.37
N PHE A 97 4.71 6.88 -11.25
CA PHE A 97 6.01 6.20 -11.20
C PHE A 97 5.81 4.69 -10.99
N ASN A 98 5.73 3.97 -12.10
CA ASN A 98 6.01 2.53 -12.26
C ASN A 98 4.95 1.49 -11.85
N LEU A 99 3.76 1.49 -12.48
CA LEU A 99 3.09 0.22 -12.82
C LEU A 99 2.36 0.34 -14.18
N PRO A 100 2.85 -0.29 -15.26
CA PRO A 100 2.10 -0.33 -16.51
C PRO A 100 0.83 -1.19 -16.32
N GLY A 101 -0.35 -0.62 -16.64
CA GLY A 101 -1.55 -1.41 -16.93
C GLY A 101 -2.63 -1.56 -15.85
N ARG A 102 -2.83 -0.64 -14.90
CA ARG A 102 -3.92 -0.79 -13.90
C ARG A 102 -5.15 0.12 -14.16
N PRO A 103 -6.27 -0.39 -14.72
CA PRO A 103 -7.59 0.27 -14.77
C PRO A 103 -8.27 0.43 -13.38
N PHE A 104 -7.50 0.29 -12.29
CA PHE A 104 -8.01 0.11 -10.93
C PHE A 104 -8.49 1.41 -10.29
N TYR A 105 -7.76 2.52 -10.51
CA TYR A 105 -8.20 3.86 -10.14
C TYR A 105 -9.57 4.17 -10.77
N ARG A 106 -9.72 3.81 -12.05
CA ARG A 106 -10.97 4.00 -12.80
C ARG A 106 -12.10 3.13 -12.22
N SER A 107 -11.82 1.87 -11.86
CA SER A 107 -12.81 0.99 -11.26
C SER A 107 -13.29 1.45 -9.88
N ILE A 108 -12.39 1.94 -9.02
CA ILE A 108 -12.77 2.46 -7.68
C ILE A 108 -13.60 3.73 -7.82
N CYS A 109 -13.20 4.67 -8.69
CA CYS A 109 -14.00 5.87 -8.96
C CYS A 109 -15.35 5.54 -9.61
N SER A 110 -15.42 4.56 -10.52
CA SER A 110 -16.67 4.13 -11.16
C SER A 110 -17.61 3.38 -10.22
N SER A 111 -17.12 2.70 -9.18
CA SER A 111 -17.97 2.02 -8.19
C SER A 111 -18.63 2.94 -7.18
N VAL A 112 -18.27 4.23 -7.16
CA VAL A 112 -18.86 5.27 -6.30
C VAL A 112 -19.87 6.14 -7.06
N GLY A 113 -19.91 6.05 -8.40
CA GLY A 113 -20.86 6.75 -9.27
C GLY A 113 -22.19 6.02 -9.45
#